data_AF-A0A6V1PUS3-F1
#
_entry.id   AF-A0A6V1PUS3-F1
#
_cell.length_a   1.000
_cell.length_b   1.000
_cell.length_c   1.000
_cell.angle_alpha   90.00
_cell.angle_beta   90.00
_cell.angle_gamma   90.00
#
_symmetry.space_group_name_H-M   'P 1'
#
loop_
_entity.id
_entity.type
_entity.pdbx_description
1 polymer ?
#
loop_
_entity_poly.entity_id
_entity_poly.type
_entity_poly.pdbx_seq_one_letter_code
_entity_poly.pdbx_strand_id
1 'polypeptide(L)'
;GGGPPGGARHKEFGQKPAYLQRRQEQWAREEALRTAALPDPDCPPGMVKMPDEERRATLETLRANEAEARGQLDRLPLVVQVPSMVRKQRALEEKLKEIEEAIKIFSRPKVYIADG
;
A
#
# COMPACT_ATOMS: atom_id res chain seq x y z
N GLY A 1 7.26 57.75 52.98
CA GLY A 1 6.94 56.36 52.62
C GLY A 1 6.06 56.36 51.39
N GLY A 2 6.35 55.53 50.41
CA GLY A 2 5.55 55.41 49.19
C GLY A 2 6.29 54.58 48.14
N GLY A 3 6.16 53.26 48.20
CA GLY A 3 6.70 52.36 47.17
C GLY A 3 5.82 52.38 45.91
N PRO A 4 6.37 52.11 44.71
CA PRO A 4 5.57 52.07 43.49
C PRO A 4 4.73 50.77 43.39
N PRO A 5 3.65 50.80 42.59
CA PRO A 5 2.54 49.86 42.66
C PRO A 5 2.85 48.51 42.01
N GLY A 6 2.18 47.48 42.52
CA GLY A 6 2.33 46.09 42.10
C GLY A 6 2.06 45.89 40.60
N GLY A 7 3.00 45.19 39.95
CA GLY A 7 2.87 44.79 38.56
C GLY A 7 1.65 43.91 38.34
N ALA A 8 0.65 44.45 37.64
CA ALA A 8 -0.47 43.68 37.14
C ALA A 8 0.06 42.61 36.18
N ARG A 9 -0.09 41.33 36.55
CA ARG A 9 0.26 40.21 35.67
C ARG A 9 -0.71 40.23 34.48
N HIS A 10 -0.19 40.43 33.28
CA HIS A 10 -0.97 40.30 32.04
C HIS A 10 -1.57 38.90 31.96
N LYS A 11 -2.87 38.79 31.66
CA LYS A 11 -3.63 37.51 31.60
C LYS A 11 -3.13 36.53 30.51
N GLU A 12 -2.17 36.97 29.71
CA GLU A 12 -1.57 36.21 28.60
C GLU A 12 -0.16 35.70 28.91
N PHE A 13 0.36 35.98 30.11
CA PHE A 13 1.68 35.49 30.53
C PHE A 13 1.65 33.96 30.62
N GLY A 14 2.19 33.29 29.59
CA GLY A 14 2.23 31.82 29.47
C GLY A 14 1.45 31.24 28.30
N GLN A 15 0.58 32.01 27.62
CA GLN A 15 -0.10 31.54 26.41
C GLN A 15 0.76 31.82 25.17
N LYS A 16 1.03 30.79 24.36
CA LYS A 16 1.72 30.95 23.06
C LYS A 16 0.88 31.89 22.18
N PRO A 17 1.43 33.03 21.71
CA PRO A 17 0.75 33.91 20.77
C PRO A 17 0.24 33.17 19.53
N ALA A 18 -0.93 33.59 19.02
CA ALA A 18 -1.59 32.94 17.88
C ALA A 18 -0.69 32.82 16.64
N TYR A 19 0.25 33.74 16.42
CA TYR A 19 1.19 33.66 15.30
C TYR A 19 2.18 32.48 15.41
N LEU A 20 2.58 32.11 16.63
CA LEU A 20 3.45 30.94 16.87
C LEU A 20 2.68 29.62 16.69
N GLN A 21 1.38 29.63 16.97
CA GLN A 21 0.52 28.46 16.74
C GLN A 21 0.37 28.20 15.24
N ARG A 22 -0.02 29.23 14.47
CA ARG A 22 -0.11 29.14 12.99
C ARG A 22 1.20 28.71 12.34
N ARG A 23 2.34 29.17 12.86
CA ARG A 23 3.67 28.78 12.35
C ARG A 23 3.99 27.31 12.61
N GLN A 24 3.66 26.77 13.78
CA GLN A 24 3.83 25.34 14.06
C GLN A 24 2.95 24.48 13.15
N GLU A 25 1.70 24.89 12.91
CA GLU A 25 0.80 24.20 11.98
C GLU A 25 1.35 24.20 10.55
N GLN A 26 1.93 25.33 10.11
CA GLN A 26 2.54 25.44 8.79
C GLN A 26 3.76 24.52 8.66
N TRP A 27 4.66 24.51 9.65
CA TRP A 27 5.80 23.59 9.66
C TRP A 27 5.38 22.13 9.71
N ALA A 28 4.37 21.77 10.51
CA ALA A 28 3.86 20.40 10.55
C ALA A 28 3.30 19.96 9.18
N ARG A 29 2.62 20.86 8.45
CA ARG A 29 2.13 20.58 7.10
C ARG A 29 3.28 20.42 6.09
N GLU A 30 4.25 21.33 6.13
CA GLU A 30 5.43 21.29 5.26
C GLU A 30 6.28 20.04 5.50
N GLU A 31 6.43 19.63 6.76
CA GLU A 31 7.15 18.42 7.13
C GLU A 31 6.41 17.16 6.68
N ALA A 32 5.08 17.11 6.85
CA ALA A 32 4.26 16.01 6.31
C ALA A 32 4.36 15.90 4.78
N LEU A 33 4.33 17.04 4.06
CA LEU A 33 4.53 17.09 2.62
C LEU A 33 5.94 16.62 2.22
N ARG A 34 6.98 17.06 2.94
CA ARG A 34 8.36 16.60 2.71
C ARG A 34 8.48 15.10 2.90
N THR A 35 7.97 14.56 4.01
CA THR A 35 8.03 13.12 4.31
C THR A 35 7.27 12.30 3.26
N ALA A 36 6.12 12.78 2.80
CA ALA A 36 5.37 12.11 1.73
C ALA A 36 6.07 12.17 0.36
N ALA A 37 6.88 13.21 0.11
CA ALA A 37 7.66 13.36 -1.12
C ALA A 37 9.01 12.64 -1.08
N LEU A 38 9.46 12.13 0.08
CA LEU A 38 10.69 11.35 0.16
C LEU A 38 10.49 10.04 -0.62
N PRO A 39 11.43 9.68 -1.52
CA PRO A 39 11.40 8.37 -2.17
C PRO A 39 11.49 7.27 -1.11
N ASP A 40 10.79 6.18 -1.35
CA ASP A 40 10.79 5.03 -0.44
C ASP A 40 12.22 4.46 -0.33
N PRO A 41 12.85 4.49 0.86
CA PRO A 41 14.24 4.06 1.01
C PRO A 41 14.44 2.57 0.68
N ASP A 42 13.36 1.78 0.70
CA ASP A 42 13.37 0.36 0.34
C ASP A 42 13.27 0.12 -1.18
N CYS A 43 13.00 1.17 -1.97
CA CYS A 43 12.80 1.05 -3.42
C CYS A 43 14.13 0.82 -4.15
N PRO A 44 14.30 -0.29 -4.88
CA PRO A 44 15.52 -0.53 -5.64
C PRO A 44 15.77 0.52 -6.74
N PRO A 45 17.02 0.78 -7.13
CA PRO A 45 17.34 1.67 -8.26
C PRO A 45 16.70 1.19 -9.56
N GLY A 46 16.13 2.10 -10.35
CA GLY A 46 15.45 1.78 -11.61
C GLY A 46 14.08 1.12 -11.44
N MET A 47 13.51 1.16 -10.23
CA MET A 47 12.15 0.71 -9.95
C MET A 47 11.32 1.83 -9.34
N VAL A 48 10.01 1.71 -9.49
CA VAL A 48 9.00 2.58 -8.87
C VAL A 48 7.98 1.75 -8.11
N LYS A 49 7.44 2.31 -7.02
CA LYS A 49 6.35 1.66 -6.27
C LYS A 49 5.08 1.66 -7.13
N MET A 50 4.52 0.48 -7.37
CA MET A 50 3.22 0.33 -8.01
C MET A 50 2.13 1.04 -7.20
N PRO A 51 1.26 1.86 -7.83
CA PRO A 51 0.13 2.48 -7.16
C PRO A 51 -0.75 1.48 -6.43
N ASP A 52 -1.24 1.87 -5.25
CA ASP A 52 -2.03 0.99 -4.38
C ASP A 52 -3.36 0.55 -5.02
N GLU A 53 -4.00 1.43 -5.79
CA GLU A 53 -5.23 1.13 -6.53
C GLU A 53 -4.97 0.12 -7.64
N GLU A 54 -3.93 0.34 -8.44
CA GLU A 54 -3.53 -0.56 -9.52
C GLU A 54 -3.18 -1.95 -8.98
N ARG A 55 -2.39 -2.01 -7.89
CA ARG A 55 -2.04 -3.27 -7.22
C ARG A 55 -3.28 -4.05 -6.79
N ARG A 56 -4.26 -3.36 -6.20
CA ARG A 56 -5.52 -3.99 -5.75
C ARG A 56 -6.34 -4.50 -6.93
N ALA A 57 -6.49 -3.72 -8.00
CA ALA A 57 -7.20 -4.13 -9.20
C ALA A 57 -6.55 -5.36 -9.86
N THR A 58 -5.21 -5.42 -9.91
CA THR A 58 -4.49 -6.62 -10.36
C THR A 58 -4.76 -7.80 -9.45
N LEU A 59 -4.72 -7.62 -8.12
CA LEU A 59 -4.98 -8.68 -7.16
C LEU A 59 -6.41 -9.24 -7.28
N GLU A 60 -7.42 -8.38 -7.47
CA GLU A 60 -8.80 -8.82 -7.70
C GLU A 60 -8.94 -9.63 -8.99
N THR A 61 -8.30 -9.19 -10.07
CA THR A 61 -8.26 -9.92 -11.35
C THR A 61 -7.61 -11.30 -11.17
N LEU A 62 -6.49 -11.38 -10.44
CA LEU A 62 -5.82 -12.65 -10.17
C LEU A 62 -6.71 -13.60 -9.36
N ARG A 63 -7.44 -13.10 -8.35
CA ARG A 63 -8.39 -13.90 -7.57
C ARG A 63 -9.57 -14.40 -8.39
N ALA A 64 -10.09 -13.59 -9.30
CA ALA A 64 -11.14 -14.02 -10.22
C ALA A 64 -10.64 -15.16 -11.13
N ASN A 65 -9.42 -15.01 -11.69
CA ASN A 65 -8.80 -16.03 -12.53
C ASN A 65 -8.49 -17.33 -11.76
N GLU A 66 -8.06 -17.23 -10.50
CA GLU A 66 -7.86 -18.38 -9.60
C GLU A 66 -9.16 -19.16 -9.41
N ALA A 67 -10.26 -18.46 -9.07
CA ALA A 67 -11.57 -19.07 -8.89
C ALA A 67 -12.08 -19.74 -10.17
N GLU A 68 -11.88 -19.11 -11.33
CA GLU A 68 -12.26 -19.70 -12.61
C GLU A 68 -11.46 -20.97 -12.90
N ALA A 69 -10.12 -20.92 -12.80
CA ALA A 69 -9.25 -22.06 -13.08
C ALA A 69 -9.52 -23.23 -12.13
N ARG A 70 -9.73 -22.96 -10.83
CA ARG A 70 -10.11 -23.97 -9.84
C ARG A 70 -11.47 -24.57 -10.17
N GLY A 71 -12.46 -23.76 -10.53
CA GLY A 71 -13.75 -24.25 -11.00
C GLY A 71 -13.64 -25.09 -12.29
N GLN A 72 -12.68 -24.84 -13.18
CA GLN A 72 -12.44 -25.70 -14.34
C GLN A 72 -11.84 -27.06 -13.94
N LEU A 73 -10.95 -27.06 -12.96
CA LEU A 73 -10.35 -28.27 -12.40
C LEU A 73 -11.40 -29.13 -11.68
N ASP A 74 -12.26 -28.51 -10.88
CA ASP A 74 -13.33 -29.19 -10.12
C ASP A 74 -14.39 -29.86 -11.01
N ARG A 75 -14.53 -29.39 -12.26
CA ARG A 75 -15.43 -29.98 -13.26
C ARG A 75 -14.83 -31.18 -13.98
N LEU A 76 -13.54 -31.48 -13.79
CA LEU A 76 -12.94 -32.68 -14.35
C LEU A 76 -13.49 -33.93 -13.65
N PRO A 77 -13.62 -35.06 -14.36
CA PRO A 77 -13.99 -36.32 -13.74
C PRO A 77 -12.96 -36.72 -12.68
N LEU A 78 -13.42 -37.38 -11.60
CA LEU A 78 -12.57 -37.89 -10.53
C LEU A 78 -11.42 -38.78 -11.05
N VAL A 79 -11.67 -39.51 -12.15
CA VAL A 79 -10.67 -40.35 -12.82
C VAL A 79 -10.43 -39.83 -14.22
N VAL A 80 -9.24 -39.28 -14.45
CA VAL A 80 -8.83 -38.76 -15.76
C VAL A 80 -7.98 -39.82 -16.47
N GLN A 81 -8.58 -40.57 -17.40
CA GLN A 81 -7.90 -41.66 -18.12
C GLN A 81 -7.49 -41.30 -19.56
N VAL A 82 -8.10 -40.27 -20.14
CA VAL A 82 -7.81 -39.85 -21.50
C VAL A 82 -6.58 -38.93 -21.51
N PRO A 83 -5.51 -39.23 -22.29
CA PRO A 83 -4.28 -38.44 -22.29
C PRO A 83 -4.47 -36.94 -22.55
N SER A 84 -5.45 -36.55 -23.37
CA SER A 84 -5.77 -35.14 -23.63
C SER A 84 -6.31 -34.43 -22.37
N MET A 85 -7.12 -35.13 -21.58
CA MET A 85 -7.66 -34.61 -20.32
C MET A 85 -6.58 -34.54 -19.24
N VAL A 86 -5.66 -35.51 -19.19
CA VAL A 86 -4.49 -35.46 -18.29
C VAL A 86 -3.64 -34.22 -18.58
N ARG A 87 -3.38 -33.94 -19.86
CA ARG A 87 -2.65 -32.72 -20.28
C ARG A 87 -3.40 -31.45 -19.88
N LYS A 88 -4.72 -31.41 -20.06
CA LYS A 88 -5.55 -30.28 -19.66
C LYS A 88 -5.53 -30.07 -18.14
N GLN A 89 -5.65 -31.14 -17.36
CA GLN A 89 -5.56 -31.09 -15.89
C GLN A 89 -4.22 -30.49 -15.45
N ARG A 90 -3.12 -31.05 -15.95
CA ARG A 90 -1.77 -30.56 -15.62
C ARG A 90 -1.57 -29.10 -16.00
N ALA A 91 -2.06 -28.68 -17.16
CA ALA A 91 -1.97 -27.27 -17.57
C ALA A 91 -2.78 -26.33 -16.65
N LEU A 92 -3.95 -26.77 -16.18
CA LEU A 92 -4.74 -26.02 -15.19
C LEU A 92 -4.03 -25.92 -13.83
N GLU A 93 -3.41 -27.02 -13.38
CA GLU A 93 -2.63 -27.05 -12.14
C GLU A 93 -1.39 -26.15 -12.21
N GLU A 94 -0.65 -26.20 -13.32
CA GLU A 94 0.51 -25.31 -13.57
C GLU A 94 0.08 -23.84 -13.60
N LYS A 95 -1.01 -23.53 -14.29
CA LYS A 95 -1.59 -22.17 -14.33
C LYS A 95 -2.04 -21.70 -12.94
N LEU A 96 -2.70 -22.57 -12.15
CA LEU A 96 -3.12 -22.25 -10.79
C LEU A 96 -1.90 -21.89 -9.91
N LYS A 97 -0.83 -22.68 -10.00
CA LYS A 97 0.41 -22.40 -9.25
C LYS A 97 1.01 -21.04 -9.61
N GLU A 98 1.03 -20.69 -10.90
CA GLU A 98 1.51 -19.37 -11.35
C GLU A 98 0.64 -18.23 -10.80
N ILE A 99 -0.68 -18.39 -10.82
CA ILE A 99 -1.62 -17.41 -10.27
C ILE A 99 -1.43 -17.25 -8.75
N GLU A 100 -1.27 -18.35 -8.01
CA GLU A 100 -1.07 -18.33 -6.56
C GLU A 100 0.24 -17.60 -6.17
N GLU A 101 1.34 -17.81 -6.91
CA GLU A 101 2.58 -17.06 -6.70
C GLU A 101 2.44 -15.58 -7.06
N ALA A 102 1.72 -15.25 -8.14
CA ALA A 102 1.42 -13.85 -8.47
C ALA A 102 0.60 -13.19 -7.36
N ILE A 103 -0.47 -13.83 -6.89
CA ILE A 103 -1.29 -13.36 -5.77
C ILE A 103 -0.44 -13.07 -4.55
N LYS A 104 0.51 -13.95 -4.20
CA LYS A 104 1.41 -13.76 -3.06
C LYS A 104 2.29 -12.52 -3.22
N ILE A 105 2.69 -12.17 -4.44
CA ILE A 105 3.43 -10.93 -4.73
C ILE A 105 2.51 -9.72 -4.56
N PHE A 106 1.35 -9.72 -5.22
CA PHE A 106 0.41 -8.58 -5.22
C PHE A 106 -0.34 -8.39 -3.89
N SER A 107 -0.34 -9.40 -3.01
CA SER A 107 -0.88 -9.30 -1.65
C SER A 107 0.03 -8.51 -0.71
N ARG A 108 1.28 -8.20 -1.12
CA ARG A 108 2.21 -7.39 -0.32
C ARG A 108 1.77 -5.93 -0.31
N PRO A 109 1.99 -5.18 0.78
CA PRO A 109 1.63 -3.76 0.87
C PRO A 109 2.46 -2.87 -0.07
N LYS A 110 3.67 -3.32 -0.43
CA LYS A 110 4.56 -2.64 -1.37
C LYS A 110 4.94 -3.62 -2.49
N VAL A 111 4.74 -3.20 -3.73
CA VAL A 111 5.17 -3.90 -4.94
C VAL A 111 5.93 -2.88 -5.79
N TYR A 112 7.10 -3.25 -6.27
CA TYR A 112 7.93 -2.40 -7.12
C TYR A 112 7.96 -2.97 -8.55
N ILE A 113 7.86 -2.08 -9.53
CA ILE A 113 7.89 -2.41 -10.96
C ILE A 113 9.05 -1.64 -11.60
N ALA A 114 9.60 -2.17 -12.70
CA ALA A 114 10.64 -1.48 -13.45
C ALA A 114 10.11 -0.12 -13.95
N ASP A 115 10.90 0.93 -13.76
CA ASP A 115 10.63 2.23 -14.37
C ASP A 115 10.90 2.08 -15.88
N GLY A 116 9.88 2.36 -16.69
CA GLY A 116 9.86 2.06 -18.13
C GLY A 116 10.80 2.92 -18.97
#